data_AF-A0A9P7S6M2-F1
#
_entry.id   AF-A0A9P7S6M2-F1
#
_cell.length_a   1.000
_cell.length_b   1.000
_cell.length_c   1.000
_cell.angle_alpha   90.00
_cell.angle_beta   90.00
_cell.angle_gamma   90.00
#
_symmetry.space_group_name_H-M   'P 1'
#
loop_
_entity.id
_entity.type
_entity.pdbx_description
1 polymer ?
#
loop_
_entity_poly.entity_id
_entity_poly.type
_entity_poly.pdbx_seq_one_letter_code
_entity_poly.pdbx_strand_id
1 'polypeptide(L)'
;MKFLTRTVTYARFRPATGYATFKRSFVTHPPNILLSQGSSFSRVSSPERPNRTREYSPRETSDQQGQEPTSSPDPSRADLFYHLVQASPNSYPSFAVSFLPSPPSSSESDTIIGWLPADEGAGLNDFKENPKFRTILHEAIKAGLREDVDEVQRNGAIQYHSGWMHIHDNRNVPALGRIGDVDDIIATVLVEEGKILPETYQIMPAYRLVTADGVTQLTPGLAEKLKSVLEERAAQEKK
;
A
#
# COMPACT_ATOMS: atom_id res chain seq x y z
N MET A 1 22.09 -7.13 -29.94
CA MET A 1 21.14 -7.97 -29.16
C MET A 1 19.92 -7.13 -28.84
N LYS A 2 18.71 -7.69 -28.78
CA LYS A 2 17.51 -6.96 -28.36
C LYS A 2 17.44 -6.96 -26.84
N PHE A 3 17.40 -5.80 -26.20
CA PHE A 3 17.12 -5.69 -24.77
C PHE A 3 15.62 -5.91 -24.55
N LEU A 4 15.24 -6.93 -23.76
CA LEU A 4 13.89 -7.01 -23.20
C LEU A 4 13.84 -6.12 -21.96
N THR A 5 13.33 -4.90 -22.11
CA THR A 5 12.78 -4.15 -20.98
C THR A 5 11.56 -4.90 -20.43
N ARG A 6 11.74 -5.62 -19.32
CA ARG A 6 10.61 -6.14 -18.54
C ARG A 6 9.87 -4.96 -17.91
N THR A 7 8.71 -4.64 -18.45
CA THR A 7 7.76 -3.73 -17.79
C THR A 7 7.08 -4.54 -16.69
N VAL A 8 7.37 -4.25 -15.43
CA VAL A 8 6.65 -4.84 -14.30
C VAL A 8 5.30 -4.14 -14.19
N THR A 9 4.21 -4.89 -14.37
CA THR A 9 2.86 -4.35 -14.30
C THR A 9 2.37 -4.48 -12.86
N TYR A 10 2.33 -3.37 -12.12
CA TYR A 10 1.83 -3.36 -10.75
C TYR A 10 0.36 -3.81 -10.68
N ALA A 11 0.05 -4.64 -9.68
CA ALA A 11 -1.32 -5.02 -9.35
C ALA A 11 -2.15 -3.76 -9.07
N ARG A 12 -3.17 -3.50 -9.91
CA ARG A 12 -4.00 -2.31 -9.77
C ARG A 12 -5.00 -2.51 -8.65
N PHE A 13 -4.91 -1.67 -7.60
CA PHE A 13 -6.03 -1.42 -6.72
C PHE A 13 -7.27 -1.04 -7.56
N ARG A 14 -8.28 -1.90 -7.54
CA ARG A 14 -9.53 -1.72 -8.28
C ARG A 14 -10.71 -1.94 -7.33
N PRO A 15 -11.51 -0.91 -7.02
CA PRO A 15 -12.73 -1.09 -6.26
C PRO A 15 -13.73 -1.93 -7.05
N ALA A 16 -14.34 -2.92 -6.39
CA ALA A 16 -15.29 -3.84 -6.99
C ALA A 16 -16.66 -3.16 -7.23
N THR A 17 -16.77 -2.38 -8.31
CA THR A 17 -18.01 -1.70 -8.71
C THR A 17 -18.99 -2.66 -9.37
N GLY A 18 -19.76 -3.38 -8.55
CA GLY A 18 -20.75 -4.37 -8.96
C GLY A 18 -22.21 -3.93 -8.82
N TYR A 19 -22.64 -2.88 -9.52
CA TYR A 19 -24.08 -2.54 -9.62
C TYR A 19 -24.68 -3.03 -10.94
N ALA A 20 -25.57 -4.03 -10.84
CA ALA A 20 -26.29 -4.57 -11.97
C ALA A 20 -27.29 -3.55 -12.54
N THR A 21 -27.22 -3.27 -13.84
CA THR A 21 -28.30 -2.62 -14.58
C THR A 21 -28.70 -3.45 -15.80
N PHE A 22 -29.92 -3.95 -15.75
CA PHE A 22 -30.53 -4.79 -16.77
C PHE A 22 -31.23 -3.92 -17.82
N LYS A 23 -30.71 -3.86 -19.06
CA LYS A 23 -31.50 -3.41 -20.22
C LYS A 23 -31.32 -4.31 -21.44
N ARG A 24 -32.45 -4.55 -22.10
CA ARG A 24 -32.67 -5.48 -23.21
C ARG A 24 -32.14 -4.93 -24.54
N SER A 25 -31.48 -5.82 -25.30
CA SER A 25 -31.57 -6.02 -26.77
C SER A 25 -31.96 -4.84 -27.68
N PHE A 26 -31.20 -4.64 -28.76
CA PHE A 26 -31.69 -4.90 -30.13
C PHE A 26 -30.55 -5.27 -31.09
N VAL A 27 -30.86 -6.11 -32.08
CA VAL A 27 -29.95 -6.59 -33.14
C VAL A 27 -30.19 -5.78 -34.41
N THR A 28 -29.14 -5.37 -35.12
CA THR A 28 -29.11 -5.29 -36.58
C THR A 28 -27.67 -5.53 -37.08
N HIS A 29 -27.53 -5.94 -38.34
CA HIS A 29 -26.29 -6.45 -38.95
C HIS A 29 -25.73 -5.48 -40.03
N PRO A 30 -24.49 -5.69 -40.51
CA PRO A 30 -23.75 -4.78 -41.39
C PRO A 30 -24.14 -5.05 -42.88
N PRO A 31 -23.41 -4.71 -43.99
CA PRO A 31 -21.95 -4.54 -44.25
C PRO A 31 -21.62 -3.22 -45.01
N ASN A 32 -20.42 -2.90 -45.53
CA ASN A 32 -19.64 -3.55 -46.60
C ASN A 32 -18.29 -2.79 -46.82
N ILE A 33 -17.14 -3.44 -47.07
CA ILE A 33 -16.45 -3.59 -48.39
C ILE A 33 -15.85 -2.25 -48.93
N LEU A 34 -14.58 -2.06 -49.34
CA LEU A 34 -13.64 -2.92 -50.11
C LEU A 34 -12.18 -2.33 -50.20
N LEU A 35 -11.14 -3.17 -50.45
CA LEU A 35 -9.82 -2.89 -51.12
C LEU A 35 -8.87 -1.77 -50.56
N SER A 36 -7.54 -1.73 -50.81
CA SER A 36 -6.59 -2.62 -51.53
C SER A 36 -5.11 -2.43 -51.08
N GLN A 37 -4.32 -3.51 -51.15
CA GLN A 37 -2.92 -3.62 -51.67
C GLN A 37 -1.93 -2.43 -51.49
N GLY A 38 -0.78 -2.62 -50.83
CA GLY A 38 0.50 -2.97 -51.49
C GLY A 38 1.52 -1.83 -51.29
N SER A 39 2.85 -1.94 -51.42
CA SER A 39 3.75 -3.06 -51.76
C SER A 39 5.16 -2.80 -51.18
N SER A 40 6.02 -3.81 -51.17
CA SER A 40 7.44 -3.78 -50.73
C SER A 40 8.41 -3.20 -51.79
N PHE A 41 9.63 -2.81 -51.37
CA PHE A 41 10.98 -3.07 -51.96
C PHE A 41 12.02 -2.24 -51.13
N SER A 42 13.08 -2.78 -50.51
CA SER A 42 14.43 -3.13 -51.05
C SER A 42 15.18 -1.96 -51.73
N ARG A 43 16.51 -1.77 -51.69
CA ARG A 43 17.69 -2.58 -51.24
C ARG A 43 18.96 -1.67 -51.24
N VAL A 44 20.17 -2.26 -51.05
CA VAL A 44 21.54 -1.76 -51.42
C VAL A 44 22.19 -0.76 -50.43
N SER A 45 23.50 -0.77 -50.12
CA SER A 45 24.58 -1.81 -50.01
C SER A 45 25.82 -1.21 -49.29
N SER A 46 26.71 -2.07 -48.75
CA SER A 46 28.03 -1.76 -48.15
C SER A 46 29.11 -1.39 -49.21
N PRO A 47 30.38 -0.98 -48.86
CA PRO A 47 31.40 -1.77 -48.11
C PRO A 47 32.33 -0.88 -47.19
N GLU A 48 33.47 -1.27 -46.59
CA GLU A 48 34.12 -2.59 -46.38
C GLU A 48 34.78 -2.79 -44.96
N ARG A 49 36.11 -2.60 -44.81
CA ARG A 49 37.03 -3.06 -43.73
C ARG A 49 38.34 -2.17 -43.72
N PRO A 50 39.43 -2.38 -42.91
CA PRO A 50 39.75 -3.49 -41.98
C PRO A 50 40.55 -3.20 -40.65
N ASN A 51 40.63 -4.29 -39.83
CA ASN A 51 41.80 -4.82 -39.08
C ASN A 51 42.08 -4.50 -37.59
N ARG A 52 42.35 -5.59 -36.83
CA ARG A 52 43.15 -5.81 -35.58
C ARG A 52 43.16 -4.74 -34.47
N THR A 53 43.12 -5.11 -33.17
CA THR A 53 44.01 -6.07 -32.50
C THR A 53 43.34 -6.81 -31.32
N ARG A 54 43.90 -7.96 -30.95
CA ARG A 54 43.52 -8.77 -29.77
C ARG A 54 44.35 -8.30 -28.57
N GLU A 55 43.73 -7.83 -27.50
CA GLU A 55 44.38 -7.72 -26.18
C GLU A 55 43.50 -8.30 -25.07
N TYR A 56 44.13 -8.66 -23.97
CA TYR A 56 43.66 -9.63 -22.99
C TYR A 56 43.16 -8.91 -21.72
N SER A 57 41.98 -9.27 -21.22
CA SER A 57 41.43 -8.69 -19.99
C SER A 57 42.30 -8.96 -18.76
N PRO A 58 42.45 -7.98 -17.87
CA PRO A 58 42.29 -8.19 -16.44
C PRO A 58 40.80 -8.25 -16.11
N ARG A 59 40.39 -9.19 -15.26
CA ARG A 59 39.03 -9.20 -14.68
C ARG A 59 38.91 -7.99 -13.75
N GLU A 60 38.04 -7.04 -14.07
CA GLU A 60 37.46 -6.19 -13.03
C GLU A 60 36.50 -7.06 -12.21
N THR A 61 36.87 -7.31 -10.96
CA THR A 61 36.01 -7.93 -9.96
C THR A 61 34.90 -6.96 -9.61
N SER A 62 33.77 -7.07 -10.29
CA SER A 62 32.51 -6.45 -9.91
C SER A 62 31.93 -7.13 -8.67
N ASP A 63 32.66 -7.06 -7.55
CA ASP A 63 32.21 -7.55 -6.26
C ASP A 63 31.30 -6.51 -5.60
N GLN A 64 30.17 -7.00 -5.08
CA GLN A 64 29.18 -6.25 -4.31
C GLN A 64 28.46 -5.13 -5.07
N GLN A 65 27.61 -5.55 -6.03
CA GLN A 65 26.32 -4.87 -6.20
C GLN A 65 25.63 -4.82 -4.83
N GLY A 66 25.49 -3.63 -4.24
CA GLY A 66 24.54 -3.43 -3.15
C GLY A 66 23.15 -3.80 -3.67
N GLN A 67 22.43 -4.64 -2.92
CA GLN A 67 21.02 -4.91 -3.23
C GLN A 67 20.26 -3.59 -3.08
N GLU A 68 19.88 -2.96 -4.19
CA GLU A 68 19.01 -1.79 -4.12
C GLU A 68 17.71 -2.20 -3.42
N PRO A 69 17.30 -1.53 -2.34
CA PRO A 69 16.04 -1.83 -1.69
C PRO A 69 14.91 -1.35 -2.60
N THR A 70 14.37 -2.26 -3.41
CA THR A 70 13.27 -2.01 -4.35
C THR A 70 12.00 -1.65 -3.60
N SER A 71 11.94 -0.37 -3.24
CA SER A 71 10.89 0.30 -2.49
C SER A 71 10.17 1.23 -3.45
N SER A 72 8.87 1.05 -3.63
CA SER A 72 8.05 1.91 -4.51
C SER A 72 6.85 2.48 -3.76
N PRO A 73 6.57 3.79 -3.85
CA PRO A 73 5.38 4.38 -3.27
C PRO A 73 4.12 3.88 -3.99
N ASP A 74 2.98 3.87 -3.30
CA ASP A 74 1.69 3.65 -3.93
C ASP A 74 1.30 4.84 -4.83
N PRO A 75 0.82 4.61 -6.08
CA PRO A 75 0.49 5.69 -7.01
C PRO A 75 -0.76 6.51 -6.64
N SER A 76 -1.59 6.01 -5.71
CA SER A 76 -2.80 6.66 -5.20
C SER A 76 -2.65 7.21 -3.77
N ARG A 77 -1.68 6.68 -3.01
CA ARG A 77 -1.43 7.01 -1.60
C ARG A 77 0.06 7.25 -1.33
N ALA A 78 0.44 8.53 -1.29
CA ALA A 78 1.81 8.95 -1.05
C ALA A 78 2.38 8.58 0.34
N ASP A 79 1.54 8.11 1.26
CA ASP A 79 1.91 7.61 2.57
C ASP A 79 2.17 6.09 2.62
N LEU A 80 1.86 5.34 1.56
CA LEU A 80 2.08 3.90 1.48
C LEU A 80 3.28 3.53 0.59
N PHE A 81 4.04 2.53 1.03
CA PHE A 81 5.22 2.04 0.34
C PHE A 81 5.21 0.50 0.27
N TYR A 82 5.66 -0.02 -0.86
CA TYR A 82 5.84 -1.45 -1.13
C TYR A 82 7.33 -1.77 -1.18
N HIS A 83 7.79 -2.70 -0.34
CA HIS A 83 9.18 -3.17 -0.31
C HIS A 83 9.22 -4.65 -0.68
N LEU A 84 9.99 -5.02 -1.69
CA LEU A 84 10.19 -6.43 -2.01
C LEU A 84 11.01 -7.11 -0.90
N VAL A 85 10.43 -8.14 -0.27
CA VAL A 85 11.07 -8.93 0.78
C VAL A 85 10.99 -10.42 0.45
N GLN A 86 11.95 -11.18 0.95
CA GLN A 86 11.97 -12.64 0.81
C GLN A 86 12.35 -13.26 2.16
N ALA A 87 11.37 -13.86 2.85
CA ALA A 87 11.55 -14.34 4.24
C ALA A 87 12.53 -15.51 4.37
N SER A 88 12.75 -16.28 3.30
CA SER A 88 13.85 -17.24 3.17
C SER A 88 14.18 -17.48 1.70
N PRO A 89 15.37 -17.99 1.33
CA PRO A 89 15.74 -18.25 -0.07
C PRO A 89 14.77 -19.17 -0.84
N ASN A 90 14.02 -20.00 -0.11
CA ASN A 90 13.03 -20.94 -0.65
C ASN A 90 11.58 -20.40 -0.56
N SER A 91 11.37 -19.23 0.06
CA SER A 91 10.06 -18.56 0.06
C SER A 91 9.83 -17.88 -1.28
N TYR A 92 8.57 -17.85 -1.71
CA TYR A 92 8.13 -16.90 -2.73
C TYR A 92 8.43 -15.46 -2.27
N PRO A 93 8.78 -14.56 -3.20
CA PRO A 93 8.91 -13.14 -2.92
C PRO A 93 7.55 -12.52 -2.61
N SER A 94 7.55 -11.57 -1.68
CA SER A 94 6.36 -10.83 -1.26
C SER A 94 6.66 -9.33 -1.19
N PHE A 95 5.66 -8.49 -1.41
CA PHE A 95 5.73 -7.08 -1.06
C PHE A 95 5.31 -6.89 0.40
N ALA A 96 6.22 -6.42 1.23
CA ALA A 96 5.89 -5.85 2.54
C ALA A 96 5.32 -4.45 2.33
N VAL A 97 4.14 -4.17 2.88
CA VAL A 97 3.50 -2.85 2.81
C VAL A 97 3.82 -2.09 4.09
N SER A 98 4.28 -0.83 4.00
CA SER A 98 4.59 0.02 5.16
C SER A 98 4.14 1.47 4.95
N PHE A 99 4.06 2.22 6.05
CA PHE A 99 3.90 3.68 6.05
C PHE A 99 5.24 4.44 5.96
N LEU A 100 6.38 3.73 5.96
CA LEU A 100 7.71 4.31 5.91
C LEU A 100 8.33 4.21 4.51
N PRO A 101 8.98 5.27 3.98
CA PRO A 101 9.65 5.21 2.68
C PRO A 101 10.92 4.35 2.70
N SER A 102 11.54 4.17 3.88
CA SER A 102 12.72 3.33 4.05
C SER A 102 12.34 1.85 4.17
N PRO A 103 13.10 0.92 3.58
CA PRO A 103 12.84 -0.51 3.73
C PRO A 103 12.88 -0.96 5.20
N PRO A 104 12.05 -1.94 5.59
CA PRO A 104 12.08 -2.54 6.92
C PRO A 104 13.40 -3.30 7.16
N SER A 105 13.82 -3.38 8.42
CA SER A 105 15.10 -3.99 8.82
C SER A 105 15.15 -5.51 8.63
N SER A 106 13.99 -6.16 8.55
CA SER A 106 13.84 -7.59 8.25
C SER A 106 12.46 -7.87 7.66
N SER A 107 12.23 -9.09 7.12
CA SER A 107 10.90 -9.51 6.63
C SER A 107 9.84 -9.59 7.72
N GLU A 108 10.26 -9.72 8.99
CA GLU A 108 9.41 -9.87 10.18
C GLU A 108 9.30 -8.58 11.02
N SER A 109 9.74 -7.44 10.47
CA SER A 109 9.71 -6.12 11.14
C SER A 109 8.31 -5.78 11.62
N ASP A 110 8.24 -5.14 12.79
CA ASP A 110 6.98 -4.71 13.39
C ASP A 110 6.37 -3.51 12.63
N THR A 111 7.18 -2.85 11.78
CA THR A 111 6.80 -1.67 10.96
C THR A 111 6.09 -2.01 9.63
N ILE A 112 5.98 -3.31 9.32
CA ILE A 112 5.27 -3.82 8.14
C ILE A 112 3.79 -3.98 8.48
N ILE A 113 2.88 -3.31 7.75
CA ILE A 113 1.42 -3.43 7.93
C ILE A 113 0.96 -4.87 7.62
N GLY A 114 1.56 -5.46 6.59
CA GLY A 114 1.33 -6.84 6.15
C GLY A 114 2.03 -7.13 4.83
N TRP A 115 1.74 -8.31 4.27
CA TRP A 115 2.41 -8.81 3.06
C TRP A 115 1.42 -9.18 1.96
N LEU A 116 1.80 -8.90 0.71
CA LEU A 116 1.14 -9.36 -0.51
C LEU A 116 2.11 -10.27 -1.30
N PRO A 117 1.64 -11.36 -1.92
CA PRO A 117 2.47 -12.13 -2.87
C PRO A 117 2.96 -11.24 -4.03
N ALA A 118 4.21 -11.41 -4.45
CA ALA A 118 4.74 -10.68 -5.62
C ALA A 118 4.35 -11.38 -6.95
N ASP A 119 3.05 -11.50 -7.19
CA ASP A 119 2.44 -12.06 -8.40
C ASP A 119 1.50 -11.04 -9.07
N GLU A 120 1.37 -11.07 -10.40
CA GLU A 120 0.55 -10.12 -11.16
C GLU A 120 -0.96 -10.27 -10.89
N GLY A 121 -1.38 -11.42 -10.33
CA GLY A 121 -2.75 -11.70 -9.91
C GLY A 121 -3.06 -11.39 -8.44
N ALA A 122 -2.07 -11.02 -7.62
CA ALA A 122 -2.26 -10.83 -6.18
C ALA A 122 -3.20 -9.64 -5.88
N GLY A 123 -4.20 -9.87 -5.04
CA GLY A 123 -5.20 -8.87 -4.66
C GLY A 123 -5.34 -8.71 -3.14
N LEU A 124 -6.33 -7.92 -2.73
CA LEU A 124 -6.61 -7.66 -1.30
C LEU A 124 -6.94 -8.92 -0.50
N ASN A 125 -7.49 -9.94 -1.16
CA ASN A 125 -7.81 -11.23 -0.53
C ASN A 125 -6.55 -12.04 -0.15
N ASP A 126 -5.41 -11.74 -0.77
CA ASP A 126 -4.11 -12.38 -0.51
C ASP A 126 -3.29 -11.61 0.53
N PHE A 127 -3.83 -10.50 1.07
CA PHE A 127 -3.17 -9.70 2.09
C PHE A 127 -3.10 -10.42 3.43
N LYS A 128 -1.87 -10.63 3.92
CA LYS A 128 -1.63 -11.17 5.26
C LYS A 128 -1.31 -10.03 6.22
N GLU A 129 -2.23 -9.72 7.14
CA GLU A 129 -2.00 -8.74 8.21
C GLU A 129 -0.80 -9.12 9.10
N ASN A 130 0.00 -8.13 9.51
CA ASN A 130 1.00 -8.29 10.57
C ASN A 130 0.37 -8.00 11.94
N PRO A 131 0.21 -8.99 12.84
CA PRO A 131 -0.40 -8.76 14.15
C PRO A 131 0.43 -7.82 15.03
N LYS A 132 1.76 -7.74 14.81
CA LYS A 132 2.63 -6.84 15.58
C LYS A 132 2.38 -5.38 15.25
N PHE A 133 2.21 -5.08 13.96
CA PHE A 133 1.84 -3.74 13.49
C PHE A 133 0.49 -3.30 14.08
N ARG A 134 -0.49 -4.22 14.16
CA ARG A 134 -1.79 -3.93 14.78
C ARG A 134 -1.65 -3.50 16.25
N THR A 135 -0.73 -4.09 17.01
CA THR A 135 -0.42 -3.63 18.38
C THR A 135 0.13 -2.20 18.37
N ILE A 136 1.14 -1.92 17.54
CA ILE A 136 1.74 -0.58 17.42
C ILE A 136 0.71 0.47 16.99
N LEU A 137 -0.18 0.13 16.05
CA LEU A 137 -1.27 1.01 15.62
C LEU A 137 -2.15 1.44 16.80
N HIS A 138 -2.60 0.49 17.61
CA HIS A 138 -3.47 0.79 18.74
C HIS A 138 -2.72 1.50 19.88
N GLU A 139 -1.44 1.22 20.10
CA GLU A 139 -0.58 1.95 21.03
C GLU A 139 -0.37 3.41 20.60
N ALA A 140 -0.04 3.63 19.33
CA ALA A 140 0.15 4.97 18.76
C ALA A 140 -1.12 5.81 18.80
N ILE A 141 -2.29 5.22 18.49
CA ILE A 141 -3.58 5.91 18.61
C ILE A 141 -3.88 6.24 20.07
N LYS A 142 -3.75 5.29 21.01
CA LYS A 142 -3.96 5.56 22.44
C LYS A 142 -3.01 6.65 22.97
N ALA A 143 -1.76 6.69 22.49
CA ALA A 143 -0.81 7.75 22.80
C ALA A 143 -1.23 9.10 22.21
N GLY A 144 -1.58 9.17 20.92
CA GLY A 144 -2.05 10.39 20.26
C GLY A 144 -3.31 10.99 20.90
N LEU A 145 -4.26 10.14 21.32
CA LEU A 145 -5.45 10.56 22.08
C LEU A 145 -5.09 11.11 23.46
N ARG A 146 -4.04 10.59 24.11
CA ARG A 146 -3.55 11.10 25.42
C ARG A 146 -2.78 12.41 25.30
N GLU A 147 -2.07 12.58 24.20
CA GLU A 147 -1.30 13.77 23.88
C GLU A 147 -2.14 14.87 23.20
N ASP A 148 -3.43 14.60 22.91
CA ASP A 148 -4.39 15.51 22.26
C ASP A 148 -3.88 16.07 20.91
N VAL A 149 -3.19 15.23 20.13
CA VAL A 149 -2.51 15.65 18.89
C VAL A 149 -3.43 15.79 17.68
N ASP A 150 -4.66 15.26 17.74
CA ASP A 150 -5.58 15.22 16.60
C ASP A 150 -6.81 16.10 16.82
N GLU A 151 -6.91 17.16 16.01
CA GLU A 151 -7.99 18.13 16.09
C GLU A 151 -9.36 17.53 15.77
N VAL A 152 -9.41 16.51 14.91
CA VAL A 152 -10.66 15.88 14.48
C VAL A 152 -11.26 15.08 15.65
N GLN A 153 -10.45 14.28 16.36
CA GLN A 153 -10.92 13.58 17.56
C GLN A 153 -11.33 14.57 18.67
N ARG A 154 -10.54 15.63 18.90
CA ARG A 154 -10.86 16.67 19.89
C ARG A 154 -12.19 17.36 19.59
N ASN A 155 -12.40 17.82 18.36
CA ASN A 155 -13.65 18.47 17.95
C ASN A 155 -14.84 17.51 18.01
N GLY A 156 -14.63 16.23 17.64
CA GLY A 156 -15.64 15.18 17.79
C GLY A 156 -16.07 14.99 19.25
N ALA A 157 -15.12 14.92 20.18
CA ALA A 157 -15.40 14.80 21.61
C ALA A 157 -16.14 16.03 22.17
N ILE A 158 -15.72 17.25 21.79
CA ILE A 158 -16.40 18.50 22.17
C ILE A 158 -17.86 18.49 21.73
N GLN A 159 -18.15 18.05 20.50
CA GLN A 159 -19.51 17.95 19.97
C GLN A 159 -20.32 16.81 20.63
N TYR A 160 -19.67 15.71 21.01
CA TYR A 160 -20.31 14.56 21.65
C TYR A 160 -20.68 14.83 23.13
N HIS A 161 -19.95 15.73 23.79
CA HIS A 161 -20.06 16.14 25.20
C HIS A 161 -19.85 15.02 26.24
N SER A 162 -20.56 13.89 26.16
CA SER A 162 -20.44 12.80 27.14
C SER A 162 -20.91 11.45 26.58
N GLY A 163 -20.25 10.36 26.99
CA GLY A 163 -20.59 8.98 26.65
C GLY A 163 -19.51 8.28 25.82
N TRP A 164 -19.82 7.10 25.30
CA TRP A 164 -18.87 6.34 24.47
C TRP A 164 -18.83 6.85 23.03
N MET A 165 -17.64 7.22 22.56
CA MET A 165 -17.35 7.71 21.21
C MET A 165 -16.46 6.70 20.46
N HIS A 166 -16.76 6.47 19.18
CA HIS A 166 -15.97 5.59 18.31
C HIS A 166 -14.84 6.38 17.62
N ILE A 167 -13.66 5.77 17.56
CA ILE A 167 -12.53 6.23 16.74
C ILE A 167 -12.62 5.50 15.41
N HIS A 168 -12.84 6.27 14.34
CA HIS A 168 -13.05 5.75 12.99
C HIS A 168 -11.78 5.79 12.14
N ASP A 169 -11.67 4.81 11.25
CA ASP A 169 -10.81 4.86 10.08
C ASP A 169 -11.36 5.89 9.08
N ASN A 170 -10.45 6.65 8.46
CA ASN A 170 -10.78 7.73 7.53
C ASN A 170 -11.06 7.22 6.09
N ARG A 171 -10.98 5.91 5.83
CA ARG A 171 -11.43 5.27 4.57
C ARG A 171 -12.87 5.62 4.22
N ASN A 172 -13.77 5.51 5.20
CA ASN A 172 -15.22 5.62 5.03
C ASN A 172 -15.84 6.38 6.21
N VAL A 173 -15.64 7.70 6.23
CA VAL A 173 -16.12 8.56 7.31
C VAL A 173 -17.66 8.59 7.30
N PRO A 174 -18.34 8.17 8.39
CA PRO A 174 -19.80 8.15 8.43
C PRO A 174 -20.40 9.56 8.39
N ALA A 175 -21.62 9.66 7.86
CA ALA A 175 -22.40 10.88 7.97
C ALA A 175 -22.65 11.25 9.44
N LEU A 176 -22.71 12.54 9.75
CA LEU A 176 -22.83 13.04 11.13
C LEU A 176 -24.03 12.40 11.87
N GLY A 177 -23.77 11.81 13.04
CA GLY A 177 -24.77 11.09 13.83
C GLY A 177 -25.10 9.67 13.34
N ARG A 178 -24.36 9.13 12.36
CA ARG A 178 -24.37 7.70 12.00
C ARG A 178 -23.14 7.00 12.56
N ILE A 179 -23.31 5.71 12.82
CA ILE A 179 -22.20 4.79 13.09
C ILE A 179 -21.71 4.27 11.72
N GLY A 180 -20.40 4.32 11.48
CA GLY A 180 -19.77 3.76 10.28
C GLY A 180 -19.77 2.23 10.25
N ASP A 181 -19.21 1.66 9.19
CA ASP A 181 -19.09 0.21 9.06
C ASP A 181 -18.19 -0.39 10.14
N VAL A 182 -18.55 -1.58 10.63
CA VAL A 182 -17.90 -2.21 11.79
C VAL A 182 -16.42 -2.56 11.56
N ASP A 183 -16.03 -2.74 10.29
CA ASP A 183 -14.65 -3.01 9.88
C ASP A 183 -13.78 -1.73 9.88
N ASP A 184 -14.40 -0.54 9.92
CA ASP A 184 -13.77 0.80 9.98
C ASP A 184 -13.80 1.43 11.38
N ILE A 185 -14.44 0.81 12.37
CA ILE A 185 -14.36 1.27 13.77
C ILE A 185 -13.08 0.70 14.36
N ILE A 186 -12.08 1.53 14.64
CA ILE A 186 -10.78 1.10 15.18
C ILE A 186 -10.89 0.73 16.66
N ALA A 187 -11.54 1.60 17.42
CA ALA A 187 -11.64 1.55 18.87
C ALA A 187 -12.82 2.37 19.39
N THR A 188 -13.13 2.24 20.67
CA THR A 188 -14.09 3.08 21.39
C THR A 188 -13.43 3.67 22.64
N VAL A 189 -13.77 4.91 22.96
CA VAL A 189 -13.30 5.66 24.14
C VAL A 189 -14.48 6.29 24.87
N LEU A 190 -14.36 6.51 26.17
CA LEU A 190 -15.28 7.34 26.94
C LEU A 190 -14.92 8.83 26.75
N VAL A 191 -15.95 9.65 26.61
CA VAL A 191 -15.88 11.11 26.60
C VAL A 191 -16.62 11.65 27.83
N GLU A 192 -16.01 12.61 28.52
CA GLU A 192 -16.62 13.35 29.63
C GLU A 192 -16.29 14.84 29.49
N GLU A 193 -17.30 15.71 29.66
CA GLU A 193 -17.16 17.18 29.53
C GLU A 193 -16.49 17.63 28.22
N GLY A 194 -16.74 16.92 27.12
CA GLY A 194 -16.15 17.18 25.81
C GLY A 194 -14.70 16.72 25.65
N LYS A 195 -14.14 15.98 26.61
CA LYS A 195 -12.76 15.47 26.60
C LYS A 195 -12.73 13.95 26.49
N ILE A 196 -11.83 13.45 25.69
CA ILE A 196 -11.55 12.01 25.58
C ILE A 196 -10.84 11.54 26.85
N LEU A 197 -11.20 10.36 27.36
CA LEU A 197 -10.51 9.66 28.45
C LEU A 197 -9.67 8.51 27.87
N PRO A 198 -8.36 8.72 27.58
CA PRO A 198 -7.57 7.77 26.79
C PRO A 198 -7.39 6.41 27.47
N GLU A 199 -7.44 6.35 28.81
CA GLU A 199 -7.31 5.09 29.54
C GLU A 199 -8.51 4.16 29.41
N THR A 200 -9.64 4.66 28.91
CA THR A 200 -10.84 3.85 28.61
C THR A 200 -10.82 3.21 27.21
N TYR A 201 -9.73 3.41 26.45
CA TYR A 201 -9.57 2.93 25.08
C TYR A 201 -9.74 1.41 24.97
N GLN A 202 -10.76 1.00 24.21
CA GLN A 202 -11.10 -0.39 23.93
C GLN A 202 -10.96 -0.66 22.43
N ILE A 203 -10.09 -1.60 22.06
CA ILE A 203 -9.89 -2.06 20.69
C ILE A 203 -11.16 -2.72 20.16
N MET A 204 -11.54 -2.42 18.92
CA MET A 204 -12.65 -3.08 18.26
C MET A 204 -12.21 -4.41 17.63
N PRO A 205 -12.80 -5.57 17.99
CA PRO A 205 -12.43 -6.87 17.38
C PRO A 205 -12.82 -7.00 15.91
N ALA A 206 -13.88 -6.29 15.50
CA ALA A 206 -14.35 -6.28 14.10
C ALA A 206 -13.38 -5.55 13.16
N TYR A 207 -12.59 -4.60 13.65
CA TYR A 207 -11.68 -3.80 12.84
C TYR A 207 -10.76 -4.61 11.91
N ARG A 208 -10.58 -4.10 10.68
CA ARG A 208 -9.71 -4.67 9.63
C ARG A 208 -8.71 -3.63 9.13
N LEU A 209 -7.43 -3.99 9.08
CA LEU A 209 -6.38 -3.11 8.56
C LEU A 209 -6.54 -2.88 7.05
N VAL A 210 -7.16 -3.82 6.35
CA VAL A 210 -7.42 -3.74 4.91
C VAL A 210 -8.86 -4.16 4.62
N THR A 211 -9.59 -3.29 3.93
CA THR A 211 -10.96 -3.54 3.44
C THR A 211 -11.01 -3.37 1.92
N ALA A 212 -12.21 -3.46 1.31
CA ALA A 212 -12.38 -3.17 -0.12
C ALA A 212 -12.03 -1.72 -0.50
N ASP A 213 -12.15 -0.79 0.46
CA ASP A 213 -11.78 0.62 0.35
C ASP A 213 -10.28 0.86 0.60
N GLY A 214 -9.57 -0.19 1.06
CA GLY A 214 -8.12 -0.29 1.08
C GLY A 214 -7.50 -0.34 2.47
N VAL A 215 -6.22 0.00 2.53
CA VAL A 215 -5.42 0.02 3.77
C VAL A 215 -5.90 1.14 4.69
N THR A 216 -5.76 0.96 6.00
CA THR A 216 -6.04 1.94 7.05
C THR A 216 -5.71 3.38 6.68
N GLN A 217 -6.59 4.31 7.03
CA GLN A 217 -6.36 5.75 6.99
C GLN A 217 -6.66 6.34 8.37
N LEU A 218 -5.74 7.13 8.91
CA LEU A 218 -5.98 7.86 10.15
C LEU A 218 -6.22 9.34 9.86
N THR A 219 -6.85 10.02 10.81
CA THR A 219 -6.91 11.49 10.85
C THR A 219 -5.50 12.08 10.98
N PRO A 220 -5.24 13.30 10.46
CA PRO A 220 -3.87 13.78 10.24
C PRO A 220 -2.96 13.72 11.47
N GLY A 221 -3.43 14.13 12.65
CA GLY A 221 -2.61 14.10 13.87
C GLY A 221 -2.32 12.68 14.35
N LEU A 222 -3.28 11.76 14.20
CA LEU A 222 -3.07 10.35 14.51
C LEU A 222 -2.16 9.65 13.48
N ALA A 223 -2.22 10.04 12.20
CA ALA A 223 -1.34 9.54 11.14
C ALA A 223 0.12 9.97 11.37
N GLU A 224 0.35 11.25 11.69
CA GLU A 224 1.67 11.77 12.05
C GLU A 224 2.23 11.10 13.31
N LYS A 225 1.39 10.92 14.35
CA LYS A 225 1.79 10.21 15.57
C LYS A 225 2.16 8.75 15.29
N LEU A 226 1.37 8.03 14.51
CA LEU A 226 1.68 6.66 14.08
C LEU A 226 3.02 6.61 13.34
N LYS A 227 3.24 7.52 12.39
CA LYS A 227 4.50 7.58 11.64
C LYS A 227 5.71 7.80 12.54
N SER A 228 5.64 8.72 13.51
CA SER A 228 6.71 8.95 14.50
C SER A 228 7.04 7.67 15.27
N VAL A 229 6.02 6.96 15.77
CA VAL A 229 6.19 5.69 16.51
C VAL A 229 6.81 4.61 15.63
N LEU A 230 6.45 4.54 14.35
CA LEU A 230 7.02 3.59 13.39
C LEU A 230 8.49 3.92 13.07
N GLU A 231 8.85 5.20 12.92
CA GLU A 231 10.24 5.65 12.71
C GLU A 231 11.12 5.31 13.93
N GLU A 232 10.61 5.55 15.14
CA GLU A 232 11.26 5.13 16.39
C GLU A 232 11.46 3.60 16.46
N ARG A 233 10.43 2.82 16.08
CA ARG A 233 10.51 1.35 16.06
C ARG A 233 11.52 0.85 15.03
N ALA A 234 11.51 1.41 13.82
CA ALA A 234 12.49 1.10 12.78
C ALA A 234 13.94 1.42 13.22
N ALA A 235 14.14 2.47 14.02
CA ALA A 235 15.44 2.82 14.58
C ALA A 235 15.87 1.90 15.75
N GLN A 236 14.92 1.31 16.48
CA GLN A 236 15.20 0.28 17.50
C GLN A 236 15.61 -1.05 16.86
N GLU A 237 14.94 -1.48 15.79
CA GLU A 237 15.22 -2.74 15.07
C GLU A 237 16.58 -2.78 14.35
N LYS A 238 17.27 -1.63 14.21
CA LYS A 238 18.59 -1.50 13.55
C LYS A 238 19.77 -1.52 14.52
N LYS A 239 19.52 -1.66 15.83
CA LYS A 239 20.54 -1.67 16.90
C LYS A 239 20.86 -3.09 17.34
#